data_AF-A0A5K0V018-F1
#
_entry.id   AF-A0A5K0V018-F1
#
_cell.length_a   1.000
_cell.length_b   1.000
_cell.length_c   1.000
_cell.angle_alpha   90.00
_cell.angle_beta   90.00
_cell.angle_gamma   90.00
#
_symmetry.space_group_name_H-M   'P 1'
#
loop_
_entity.id
_entity.type
_entity.pdbx_description
1 polymer ?
#
loop_
_entity_poly.entity_id
_entity_poly.type
_entity_poly.pdbx_seq_one_letter_code
_entity_poly.pdbx_strand_id
1 'polypeptide(L)'
;KHGPLFSPQLGQRRAIVVSSTDLAKECFTVNDRAFAGRPQLEGWKRLGYDRATFAFISYGPHFRELRKIVATDLLSSQQLELVKHIRVDEVGSLVRRLYGSCSNHDPVEMNQHLSCLAMNIVLRMVARKQYFDLDGEGKEFREALAEFNNLVGTFTVSDAIPWLGWLDVGGHLQAMKRVHLKIDGVASAWLAEHRQKESSSAGEERDLIDVLIKELEDGHLSENHQTDAIIKATAT
;
A
#
# COMPACT_ATOMS: atom_id res chain seq x y z
N LYS A 1 25.99 -20.64 11.63
CA LYS A 1 25.71 -22.10 11.51
C LYS A 1 25.34 -22.53 10.09
N HIS A 2 24.69 -21.70 9.25
CA HIS A 2 24.31 -22.08 7.87
C HIS A 2 25.03 -21.29 6.75
N GLY A 3 25.97 -20.41 7.10
CA GLY A 3 26.64 -19.52 6.14
C GLY A 3 25.79 -18.30 5.74
N PRO A 4 26.33 -17.43 4.86
CA PRO A 4 25.68 -16.20 4.39
C PRO A 4 24.57 -16.44 3.35
N LEU A 5 24.43 -17.68 2.88
CA LEU A 5 23.41 -18.12 1.93
C LEU A 5 22.92 -19.49 2.37
N PHE A 6 21.63 -19.60 2.68
CA PHE A 6 21.04 -20.87 3.10
C PHE A 6 19.60 -21.02 2.65
N SER A 7 19.10 -22.25 2.60
CA SER A 7 17.82 -22.58 1.98
C SER A 7 16.88 -23.31 2.95
N PRO A 8 16.05 -22.60 3.73
CA PRO A 8 15.01 -23.24 4.53
C PRO A 8 13.86 -23.76 3.66
N GLN A 9 13.25 -24.85 4.13
CA GLN A 9 12.02 -25.41 3.55
C GLN A 9 10.82 -24.94 4.39
N LEU A 10 9.94 -24.13 3.79
CA LEU A 10 8.73 -23.57 4.39
C LEU A 10 7.51 -24.38 3.91
N GLY A 11 7.23 -25.50 4.59
CA GLY A 11 6.25 -26.47 4.10
C GLY A 11 6.70 -27.10 2.79
N GLN A 12 5.94 -26.91 1.73
CA GLN A 12 6.25 -27.37 0.36
C GLN A 12 7.06 -26.35 -0.45
N ARG A 13 7.21 -25.11 0.04
CA ARG A 13 7.99 -24.06 -0.64
C ARG A 13 9.41 -24.00 -0.12
N ARG A 14 10.38 -23.86 -1.03
CA ARG A 14 11.76 -23.58 -0.69
C ARG A 14 11.99 -22.07 -0.71
N ALA A 15 12.60 -21.53 0.33
CA ALA A 15 13.06 -20.15 0.36
C ALA A 15 14.59 -20.12 0.39
N ILE A 16 15.18 -19.03 -0.10
CA ILE A 16 16.61 -18.76 0.00
C ILE A 16 16.77 -17.51 0.85
N VAL A 17 17.61 -17.61 1.88
CA VAL A 17 17.95 -16.51 2.76
C VAL A 17 19.36 -16.04 2.42
N VAL A 18 19.46 -14.77 2.06
CA VAL A 18 20.72 -14.06 1.83
C VAL A 18 21.00 -13.18 3.04
N SER A 19 22.08 -13.47 3.76
CA SER A 19 22.48 -12.77 4.99
C SER A 19 23.88 -12.14 4.89
N SER A 20 24.33 -11.85 3.67
CA SER A 20 25.56 -11.08 3.40
C SER A 20 25.25 -9.88 2.50
N THR A 21 25.88 -8.75 2.79
CA THR A 21 25.79 -7.53 2.00
C THR A 21 26.33 -7.72 0.58
N ASP A 22 27.40 -8.50 0.39
CA ASP A 22 28.00 -8.71 -0.92
C ASP A 22 27.08 -9.52 -1.83
N LEU A 23 26.46 -10.58 -1.29
CA LEU A 23 25.46 -11.37 -2.00
C LEU A 23 24.17 -10.58 -2.26
N ALA A 24 23.73 -9.76 -1.30
CA ALA A 24 22.57 -8.89 -1.50
C ALA A 24 22.82 -7.88 -2.64
N LYS A 25 24.03 -7.29 -2.72
CA LYS A 25 24.41 -6.43 -3.85
C LYS A 25 24.34 -7.19 -5.16
N GLU A 26 24.86 -8.42 -5.23
CA GLU A 26 24.79 -9.23 -6.44
C GLU A 26 23.34 -9.51 -6.89
N CYS A 27 22.45 -9.80 -5.94
CA CYS A 27 21.02 -10.01 -6.21
C CYS A 27 20.30 -8.75 -6.70
N PHE A 28 20.58 -7.58 -6.10
CA PHE A 28 19.82 -6.34 -6.34
C PHE A 28 20.53 -5.34 -7.28
N THR A 29 21.66 -5.70 -7.87
CA THR A 29 22.34 -4.89 -8.90
C THR A 29 22.59 -5.68 -10.18
N VAL A 30 23.52 -6.64 -10.15
CA VAL A 30 23.92 -7.43 -11.33
C VAL A 30 22.78 -8.32 -11.83
N ASN A 31 22.05 -8.92 -10.90
CA ASN A 31 20.97 -9.87 -11.19
C ASN A 31 19.57 -9.34 -10.83
N ASP A 32 19.43 -8.01 -10.70
CA ASP A 32 18.22 -7.35 -10.19
C ASP A 32 16.93 -7.84 -10.87
N ARG A 33 16.95 -8.01 -12.19
CA ARG A 33 15.82 -8.47 -12.99
C ARG A 33 15.44 -9.92 -12.70
N ALA A 34 16.40 -10.80 -12.39
CA ALA A 34 16.11 -12.19 -12.03
C ALA A 34 15.43 -12.30 -10.66
N PHE A 35 15.75 -11.38 -9.74
CA PHE A 35 15.18 -11.31 -8.39
C PHE A 35 14.00 -10.33 -8.26
N ALA A 36 13.60 -9.65 -9.34
CA ALA A 36 12.50 -8.70 -9.34
C ALA A 36 11.10 -9.37 -9.31
N GLY A 37 11.03 -10.71 -9.31
CA GLY A 37 9.79 -11.45 -9.10
C GLY A 37 9.17 -11.21 -7.72
N ARG A 38 7.91 -11.61 -7.56
CA ARG A 38 7.18 -11.60 -6.29
C ARG A 38 6.64 -13.00 -6.01
N PRO A 39 6.77 -13.53 -4.77
CA PRO A 39 6.18 -14.82 -4.44
C PRO A 39 4.65 -14.75 -4.57
N GLN A 40 4.04 -15.86 -4.99
CA GLN A 40 2.59 -16.00 -5.06
C GLN A 40 2.04 -16.37 -3.68
N LEU A 41 1.85 -15.37 -2.82
CA LEU A 41 1.30 -15.55 -1.47
C LEU A 41 -0.21 -15.28 -1.46
N GLU A 42 -0.95 -16.04 -0.64
CA GLU A 42 -2.41 -15.90 -0.51
C GLU A 42 -2.81 -14.53 0.03
N GLY A 43 -2.06 -13.98 0.99
CA GLY A 43 -2.28 -12.63 1.51
C GLY A 43 -2.23 -11.58 0.41
N TRP A 44 -1.19 -11.61 -0.43
CA TRP A 44 -0.99 -10.63 -1.49
C TRP A 44 -2.03 -10.74 -2.60
N LYS A 45 -2.49 -11.97 -2.87
CA LYS A 45 -3.58 -12.24 -3.81
C LYS A 45 -4.91 -11.70 -3.30
N ARG A 46 -5.28 -12.02 -2.06
CA ARG A 46 -6.61 -11.74 -1.50
C ARG A 46 -6.78 -10.29 -1.06
N LEU A 47 -5.71 -9.69 -0.55
CA LEU A 47 -5.73 -8.31 -0.08
C LEU A 47 -5.48 -7.31 -1.21
N GLY A 48 -4.56 -7.61 -2.13
CA GLY A 48 -4.09 -6.69 -3.15
C GLY A 48 -4.63 -6.94 -4.55
N TYR A 49 -5.95 -7.12 -4.68
CA TYR A 49 -6.64 -7.18 -5.97
C TYR A 49 -6.05 -8.22 -6.95
N ASP A 50 -5.93 -9.48 -6.52
CA ASP A 50 -5.28 -10.57 -7.28
C ASP A 50 -3.81 -10.27 -7.69
N ARG A 51 -3.12 -9.47 -6.88
CA ARG A 51 -1.73 -8.99 -7.07
C ARG A 51 -1.61 -7.84 -8.09
N ALA A 52 -2.69 -7.08 -8.32
CA ALA A 52 -2.63 -5.85 -9.09
C ALA A 52 -1.99 -4.69 -8.29
N THR A 53 -1.97 -4.75 -6.95
CA THR A 53 -1.34 -3.72 -6.12
C THR A 53 0.13 -3.54 -6.46
N PHE A 54 0.57 -2.28 -6.59
CA PHE A 54 1.93 -1.90 -6.98
C PHE A 54 3.04 -2.60 -6.18
N ALA A 55 2.82 -2.84 -4.88
CA ALA A 55 3.79 -3.53 -4.02
C ALA A 55 3.92 -5.05 -4.30
N PHE A 56 2.85 -5.70 -4.78
CA PHE A 56 2.73 -7.16 -4.88
C PHE A 56 2.85 -7.69 -6.31
N ILE A 57 2.71 -6.81 -7.30
CA ILE A 57 2.84 -7.20 -8.70
C ILE A 57 4.28 -7.63 -9.02
N SER A 58 4.42 -8.73 -9.77
CA SER A 58 5.72 -9.19 -10.25
C SER A 58 6.26 -8.30 -11.36
N TYR A 59 7.58 -8.22 -11.49
CA TYR A 59 8.21 -7.47 -12.57
C TYR A 59 7.71 -7.90 -13.96
N GLY A 60 7.24 -6.92 -14.73
CA GLY A 60 6.66 -7.10 -16.06
C GLY A 60 6.36 -5.74 -16.69
N PRO A 61 5.77 -5.71 -17.90
CA PRO A 61 5.38 -4.46 -18.56
C PRO A 61 4.50 -3.58 -17.68
N HIS A 62 3.44 -4.15 -17.10
CA HIS A 62 2.51 -3.42 -16.23
C HIS A 62 3.18 -2.80 -14.98
N PHE A 63 4.06 -3.55 -14.30
CA PHE A 63 4.83 -3.02 -13.18
C PHE A 63 5.72 -1.83 -13.58
N ARG A 64 6.37 -1.89 -14.75
CA ARG A 64 7.25 -0.81 -15.22
C ARG A 64 6.48 0.46 -15.52
N GLU A 65 5.29 0.31 -16.09
CA GLU A 65 4.40 1.43 -16.41
C GLU A 65 3.86 2.10 -15.15
N LEU A 66 3.29 1.33 -14.22
CA LEU A 66 2.87 1.86 -12.91
C LEU A 66 4.04 2.50 -12.16
N ARG A 67 5.23 1.87 -12.16
CA ARG A 67 6.42 2.43 -11.54
C ARG A 67 6.82 3.76 -12.17
N LYS A 68 6.68 3.89 -13.50
CA LYS A 68 6.98 5.14 -14.20
C LYS A 68 6.02 6.23 -13.73
N ILE A 69 4.70 5.99 -13.78
CA ILE A 69 3.67 6.94 -13.32
C ILE A 69 3.92 7.38 -11.88
N VAL A 70 4.11 6.44 -10.95
CA VAL A 70 4.37 6.78 -9.54
C VAL A 70 5.67 7.59 -9.38
N ALA A 71 6.73 7.25 -10.13
CA ALA A 71 7.99 7.97 -10.04
C ALA A 71 7.92 9.40 -10.62
N THR A 72 7.18 9.61 -11.71
CA THR A 72 7.08 10.91 -12.40
C THR A 72 6.05 11.82 -11.75
N ASP A 73 4.88 11.27 -11.41
CA ASP A 73 3.69 12.07 -11.10
C ASP A 73 3.41 12.14 -9.59
N LEU A 74 4.05 11.29 -8.78
CA LEU A 74 3.93 11.35 -7.32
C LEU A 74 5.26 11.66 -6.62
N LEU A 75 6.34 10.97 -7.00
CA LEU A 75 7.61 10.97 -6.26
C LEU A 75 8.71 11.82 -6.90
N SER A 76 8.41 12.57 -7.97
CA SER A 76 9.40 13.45 -8.60
C SER A 76 9.69 14.66 -7.71
N SER A 77 10.91 15.22 -7.83
CA SER A 77 11.31 16.39 -7.04
C SER A 77 10.37 17.58 -7.20
N GLN A 78 9.81 17.77 -8.41
CA GLN A 78 8.82 18.82 -8.67
C GLN A 78 7.53 18.58 -7.89
N GLN A 79 6.99 17.36 -7.94
CA GLN A 79 5.75 17.00 -7.24
C GLN A 79 5.93 17.11 -5.73
N LEU A 80 7.06 16.62 -5.19
CA LEU A 80 7.37 16.71 -3.77
C LEU A 80 7.51 18.15 -3.24
N GLU A 81 7.86 19.11 -4.10
CA GLU A 81 7.86 20.54 -3.75
C GLU A 81 6.45 21.14 -3.80
N LEU A 82 5.60 20.76 -4.78
CA LEU A 82 4.19 21.19 -4.84
C LEU A 82 3.43 20.78 -3.57
N VAL A 83 3.55 19.51 -3.19
CA VAL A 83 2.87 18.95 -2.01
C VAL A 83 3.63 19.17 -0.69
N LYS A 84 4.69 19.98 -0.68
CA LYS A 84 5.50 20.22 0.54
C LYS A 84 4.67 20.77 1.69
N HIS A 85 3.67 21.58 1.37
CA HIS A 85 2.76 22.18 2.34
C HIS A 85 2.02 21.11 3.17
N ILE A 86 1.67 19.97 2.57
CA ILE A 86 1.03 18.84 3.25
C ILE A 86 1.86 18.38 4.45
N ARG A 87 3.18 18.20 4.27
CA ARG A 87 4.07 17.77 5.36
C ARG A 87 4.15 18.83 6.47
N VAL A 88 4.19 20.10 6.11
CA VAL A 88 4.23 21.21 7.08
C VAL A 88 2.94 21.25 7.90
N ASP A 89 1.79 21.13 7.24
CA ASP A 89 0.48 21.13 7.87
C ASP A 89 0.31 19.96 8.84
N GLU A 90 0.64 18.73 8.41
CA GLU A 90 0.46 17.54 9.25
C GLU A 90 1.41 17.52 10.45
N VAL A 91 2.67 17.98 10.27
CA VAL A 91 3.60 18.17 11.39
C VAL A 91 3.07 19.24 12.34
N GLY A 92 2.57 20.36 11.83
CA GLY A 92 1.94 21.39 12.66
C GLY A 92 0.72 20.88 13.44
N SER A 93 -0.11 20.04 12.82
CA SER A 93 -1.24 19.37 13.47
C SER A 93 -0.78 18.37 14.54
N LEU A 94 0.30 17.63 14.31
CA LEU A 94 0.91 16.76 15.32
C LEU A 94 1.41 17.57 16.53
N VAL A 95 2.18 18.64 16.30
CA VAL A 95 2.71 19.50 17.36
C VAL A 95 1.58 20.07 18.22
N ARG A 96 0.50 20.57 17.59
CA ARG A 96 -0.68 21.07 18.31
C ARG A 96 -1.34 19.99 19.16
N ARG A 97 -1.49 18.76 18.64
CA ARG A 97 -2.05 17.63 19.41
C ARG A 97 -1.18 17.27 20.61
N LEU A 98 0.13 17.13 20.41
CA LEU A 98 1.07 16.83 21.48
C LEU A 98 1.06 17.91 22.56
N TYR A 99 1.05 19.19 22.16
CA TYR A 99 0.96 20.30 23.10
C TYR A 99 -0.32 20.26 23.94
N GLY A 100 -1.46 19.92 23.33
CA GLY A 100 -2.72 19.73 24.06
C GLY A 100 -2.63 18.61 25.10
N SER A 101 -2.04 17.46 24.74
CA SER A 101 -1.84 16.30 25.62
C SER A 101 -0.85 16.56 26.76
N CYS A 102 0.11 17.46 26.60
CA CYS A 102 1.05 17.83 27.66
C CYS A 102 0.36 18.40 28.91
N SER A 103 -0.86 18.94 28.78
CA SER A 103 -1.63 19.52 29.89
C SER A 103 -1.92 18.51 31.01
N ASN A 104 -1.96 17.21 30.69
CA ASN A 104 -2.31 16.16 31.65
C ASN A 104 -1.06 15.53 32.31
N HIS A 105 0.16 15.90 31.91
CA HIS A 105 1.44 15.30 32.35
C HIS A 105 1.56 13.77 32.16
N ASP A 106 0.64 13.15 31.43
CA ASP A 106 0.64 11.72 31.15
C ASP A 106 1.64 11.36 30.04
N PRO A 107 2.25 10.16 30.10
CA PRO A 107 3.05 9.63 29.00
C PRO A 107 2.24 9.55 27.70
N VAL A 108 2.82 10.01 26.59
CA VAL A 108 2.19 10.00 25.28
C VAL A 108 2.71 8.83 24.43
N GLU A 109 1.81 8.04 23.83
CA GLU A 109 2.17 6.94 22.95
C GLU A 109 2.56 7.45 21.54
N MET A 110 3.85 7.74 21.34
CA MET A 110 4.35 8.33 20.09
C MET A 110 4.16 7.48 18.83
N ASN A 111 4.08 6.14 18.96
CA ASN A 111 3.91 5.26 17.80
C ASN A 111 2.60 5.51 17.06
N GLN A 112 1.49 5.72 17.79
CA GLN A 112 0.19 6.03 17.17
C GLN A 112 0.24 7.38 16.47
N HIS A 113 0.82 8.39 17.11
CA HIS A 113 0.94 9.73 16.56
C HIS A 113 1.78 9.79 15.29
N LEU A 114 2.94 9.11 15.27
CA LEU A 114 3.81 9.05 14.10
C LEU A 114 3.20 8.22 12.97
N SER A 115 2.52 7.11 13.29
CA SER A 115 1.81 6.30 12.29
C SER A 115 0.67 7.10 11.65
N CYS A 116 -0.10 7.86 12.45
CA CYS A 116 -1.14 8.76 11.93
C CYS A 116 -0.56 9.88 11.06
N LEU A 117 0.56 10.49 11.47
CA LEU A 117 1.27 11.50 10.69
C LEU A 117 1.68 10.96 9.32
N ALA A 118 2.37 9.81 9.29
CA ALA A 118 2.82 9.19 8.05
C ALA A 118 1.64 8.85 7.14
N MET A 119 0.58 8.28 7.70
CA MET A 119 -0.61 7.89 6.93
C MET A 119 -1.38 9.08 6.38
N ASN A 120 -1.57 10.15 7.15
CA ASN A 120 -2.21 11.38 6.66
C ASN A 120 -1.41 12.01 5.51
N ILE A 121 -0.08 12.04 5.60
CA ILE A 121 0.75 12.56 4.50
C ILE A 121 0.52 11.72 3.24
N VAL A 122 0.58 10.39 3.34
CA VAL A 122 0.37 9.50 2.19
C VAL A 122 -1.04 9.66 1.61
N LEU A 123 -2.08 9.66 2.43
CA LEU A 123 -3.46 9.79 1.96
C LEU A 123 -3.78 11.14 1.34
N ARG A 124 -3.18 12.23 1.85
CA ARG A 124 -3.33 13.55 1.24
C ARG A 124 -2.61 13.63 -0.10
N MET A 125 -1.48 12.92 -0.27
CA MET A 125 -0.77 12.83 -1.56
C MET A 125 -1.47 11.90 -2.57
N VAL A 126 -2.12 10.84 -2.11
CA VAL A 126 -2.69 9.80 -2.99
C VAL A 126 -4.14 10.09 -3.38
N ALA A 127 -4.96 10.58 -2.46
CA ALA A 127 -6.40 10.72 -2.65
C ALA A 127 -6.96 12.08 -2.18
N ARG A 128 -6.09 13.01 -1.76
CA ARG A 128 -6.48 14.29 -1.12
C ARG A 128 -7.40 14.11 0.09
N LYS A 129 -7.18 13.03 0.84
CA LYS A 129 -7.99 12.70 2.01
C LYS A 129 -7.22 12.85 3.32
N GLN A 130 -7.92 13.35 4.33
CA GLN A 130 -7.48 13.33 5.72
C GLN A 130 -8.47 12.46 6.51
N TYR A 131 -8.01 11.31 7.01
CA TYR A 131 -8.88 10.36 7.72
C TYR A 131 -8.39 10.02 9.13
N PHE A 132 -7.12 10.24 9.46
CA PHE A 132 -6.58 9.83 10.77
C PHE A 132 -6.69 10.95 11.78
N ASP A 133 -7.93 11.37 12.05
CA ASP A 133 -8.26 11.97 13.34
C ASP A 133 -8.49 10.84 14.36
N LEU A 134 -8.14 11.08 15.62
CA LEU A 134 -8.16 10.04 16.64
C LEU A 134 -9.59 9.50 16.90
N ASP A 135 -10.61 10.29 16.53
CA ASP A 135 -12.04 10.02 16.71
C ASP A 135 -12.82 10.14 15.37
N GLY A 136 -13.86 9.32 15.18
CA GLY A 136 -14.81 9.41 14.04
C GLY A 136 -14.75 8.26 13.01
N GLU A 137 -15.32 8.47 11.82
CA GLU A 137 -15.45 7.50 10.71
C GLU A 137 -14.10 6.93 10.22
N GLY A 138 -13.01 7.68 10.36
CA GLY A 138 -11.65 7.21 10.04
C GLY A 138 -11.12 6.10 10.95
N LYS A 139 -11.78 5.83 12.08
CA LYS A 139 -11.41 4.74 12.99
C LYS A 139 -11.59 3.36 12.34
N GLU A 140 -12.69 3.14 11.63
CA GLU A 140 -12.94 1.85 10.99
C GLU A 140 -11.92 1.56 9.88
N PHE A 141 -11.60 2.56 9.06
CA PHE A 141 -10.57 2.43 8.04
C PHE A 141 -9.19 2.17 8.67
N ARG A 142 -8.84 2.88 9.75
CA ARG A 142 -7.59 2.66 10.50
C ARG A 142 -7.50 1.23 11.06
N GLU A 143 -8.57 0.72 11.66
CA GLU A 143 -8.62 -0.65 12.17
C GLU A 143 -8.47 -1.66 11.04
N ALA A 144 -9.18 -1.47 9.92
CA ALA A 144 -9.04 -2.31 8.73
C ALA A 144 -7.61 -2.28 8.17
N LEU A 145 -6.97 -1.11 8.15
CA LEU A 145 -5.60 -0.94 7.66
C LEU A 145 -4.55 -1.54 8.61
N ALA A 146 -4.76 -1.45 9.92
CA ALA A 146 -3.91 -2.13 10.90
C ALA A 146 -4.03 -3.65 10.76
N GLU A 147 -5.26 -4.17 10.57
CA GLU A 147 -5.50 -5.59 10.31
C GLU A 147 -4.89 -6.03 8.97
N PHE A 148 -5.01 -5.21 7.91
CA PHE A 148 -4.37 -5.43 6.61
C PHE A 148 -2.86 -5.58 6.75
N ASN A 149 -2.19 -4.66 7.46
CA ASN A 149 -0.74 -4.69 7.67
C ASN A 149 -0.27 -5.95 8.41
N ASN A 150 -1.09 -6.47 9.33
CA ASN A 150 -0.79 -7.73 10.00
C ASN A 150 -0.99 -8.94 9.06
N LEU A 151 -2.12 -8.98 8.34
CA LEU A 151 -2.48 -10.08 7.45
C LEU A 151 -1.57 -10.17 6.21
N VAL A 152 -1.11 -9.04 5.66
CA VAL A 152 -0.25 -9.03 4.47
C VAL A 152 1.14 -9.62 4.73
N GLY A 153 1.63 -9.51 5.98
CA GLY A 153 2.87 -10.13 6.43
C GLY A 153 2.70 -11.57 6.91
N THR A 154 1.48 -12.09 6.98
CA THR A 154 1.19 -13.43 7.51
C THR A 154 1.45 -14.49 6.45
N PHE A 155 2.33 -15.44 6.76
CA PHE A 155 2.55 -16.64 5.96
C PHE A 155 1.54 -17.72 6.38
N THR A 156 0.55 -17.97 5.52
CA THR A 156 -0.60 -18.84 5.83
C THR A 156 -0.25 -20.32 5.66
N VAL A 157 -1.07 -21.20 6.24
CA VAL A 157 -0.94 -22.66 6.01
C VAL A 157 -1.10 -23.00 4.53
N SER A 158 -1.95 -22.29 3.79
CA SER A 158 -2.06 -22.43 2.33
C SER A 158 -0.79 -22.03 1.58
N ASP A 159 0.00 -21.08 2.09
CA ASP A 159 1.28 -20.74 1.47
C ASP A 159 2.29 -21.88 1.63
N ALA A 160 2.27 -22.55 2.79
CA ALA A 160 3.15 -23.67 3.08
C ALA A 160 2.67 -24.98 2.43
N ILE A 161 1.37 -25.29 2.48
CA ILE A 161 0.75 -26.54 2.03
C ILE A 161 -0.54 -26.21 1.26
N PRO A 162 -0.46 -25.92 -0.06
CA PRO A 162 -1.59 -25.37 -0.83
C PRO A 162 -2.88 -26.19 -0.81
N TRP A 163 -2.79 -27.51 -0.81
CA TRP A 163 -3.96 -28.40 -0.82
C TRP A 163 -4.73 -28.43 0.52
N LEU A 164 -4.16 -27.88 1.59
CA LEU A 164 -4.85 -27.67 2.87
C LEU A 164 -5.49 -26.28 2.99
N GLY A 165 -5.44 -25.45 1.95
CA GLY A 165 -5.94 -24.07 2.02
C GLY A 165 -7.43 -23.95 2.36
N TRP A 166 -8.24 -24.97 2.05
CA TRP A 166 -9.67 -24.97 2.35
C TRP A 166 -9.99 -25.01 3.85
N LEU A 167 -9.05 -25.48 4.69
CA LEU A 167 -9.24 -25.53 6.14
C LEU A 167 -9.19 -24.15 6.80
N ASP A 168 -8.56 -23.16 6.15
CA ASP A 168 -8.30 -21.83 6.70
C ASP A 168 -7.82 -21.88 8.17
N VAL A 169 -6.78 -22.67 8.44
CA VAL A 169 -6.24 -22.83 9.79
C VAL A 169 -5.77 -21.47 10.32
N GLY A 170 -6.42 -20.99 11.39
CA GLY A 170 -6.19 -19.66 11.95
C GLY A 170 -7.15 -18.57 11.45
N GLY A 171 -8.05 -18.88 10.51
CA GLY A 171 -9.08 -17.95 10.01
C GLY A 171 -8.54 -16.79 9.17
N HIS A 172 -7.28 -16.89 8.71
CA HIS A 172 -6.59 -15.81 8.02
C HIS A 172 -7.22 -15.49 6.66
N LEU A 173 -7.65 -16.49 5.90
CA LEU A 173 -8.23 -16.28 4.56
C LEU A 173 -9.59 -15.57 4.65
N GLN A 174 -10.41 -15.92 5.65
CA GLN A 174 -11.67 -15.21 5.93
C GLN A 174 -11.41 -13.78 6.43
N ALA A 175 -10.44 -13.59 7.32
CA ALA A 175 -10.05 -12.25 7.79
C ALA A 175 -9.58 -11.38 6.62
N MET A 176 -8.73 -11.91 5.73
CA MET A 176 -8.27 -11.23 4.51
C MET A 176 -9.43 -10.82 3.62
N LYS A 177 -10.42 -11.69 3.41
CA LYS A 177 -11.61 -11.37 2.60
C LYS A 177 -12.39 -10.20 3.21
N ARG A 178 -12.63 -10.24 4.52
CA ARG A 178 -13.35 -9.17 5.24
C ARG A 178 -12.60 -7.84 5.15
N VAL A 179 -11.30 -7.84 5.40
CA VAL A 179 -10.47 -6.63 5.35
C VAL A 179 -10.40 -6.06 3.94
N HIS A 180 -10.23 -6.91 2.93
CA HIS A 180 -10.25 -6.49 1.53
C HIS A 180 -11.56 -5.78 1.17
N LEU A 181 -12.72 -6.30 1.58
CA LEU A 181 -14.01 -5.65 1.31
C LEU A 181 -14.13 -4.27 1.96
N LYS A 182 -13.59 -4.09 3.18
CA LYS A 182 -13.59 -2.79 3.86
C LYS A 182 -12.73 -1.77 3.12
N ILE A 183 -11.50 -2.15 2.78
CA ILE A 183 -10.57 -1.28 2.04
C ILE A 183 -11.11 -0.98 0.64
N ASP A 184 -11.67 -1.97 -0.04
CA ASP A 184 -12.27 -1.80 -1.36
C ASP A 184 -13.46 -0.85 -1.36
N GLY A 185 -14.30 -0.89 -0.32
CA GLY A 185 -15.40 0.07 -0.15
C GLY A 185 -14.90 1.51 -0.05
N VAL A 186 -13.84 1.73 0.74
CA VAL A 186 -13.22 3.06 0.88
C VAL A 186 -12.56 3.52 -0.42
N ALA A 187 -11.78 2.64 -1.07
CA ALA A 187 -11.14 2.95 -2.34
C ALA A 187 -12.14 3.24 -3.45
N SER A 188 -13.26 2.51 -3.49
CA SER A 188 -14.34 2.73 -4.44
C SER A 188 -15.04 4.06 -4.20
N ALA A 189 -15.23 4.47 -2.93
CA ALA A 189 -15.75 5.80 -2.60
C ALA A 189 -14.80 6.90 -3.08
N TRP A 190 -13.48 6.75 -2.85
CA TRP A 190 -12.49 7.72 -3.35
C TRP A 190 -12.54 7.83 -4.87
N LEU A 191 -12.50 6.71 -5.59
CA LEU A 191 -12.54 6.69 -7.05
C LEU A 191 -13.81 7.37 -7.59
N ALA A 192 -14.97 7.08 -7.01
CA ALA A 192 -16.23 7.69 -7.39
C ALA A 192 -16.24 9.21 -7.18
N GLU A 193 -15.70 9.69 -6.06
CA GLU A 193 -15.59 11.12 -5.78
C GLU A 193 -14.69 11.86 -6.77
N HIS A 194 -13.54 11.29 -7.15
CA HIS A 194 -12.61 11.92 -8.11
C HIS A 194 -13.25 12.04 -9.50
N ARG A 195 -13.91 10.97 -9.98
CA ARG A 195 -14.65 10.98 -11.25
C ARG A 195 -15.78 12.02 -11.29
N GLN A 196 -16.44 12.27 -10.16
CA GLN A 196 -17.47 13.32 -10.09
C GLN A 196 -16.85 14.72 -10.18
N LYS A 197 -15.69 14.95 -9.54
CA LYS A 197 -15.03 16.26 -9.50
C LYS A 197 -14.36 16.65 -10.83
N GLU A 198 -13.84 15.71 -11.60
CA GLU A 198 -13.27 16.00 -12.94
C GLU A 198 -14.26 16.70 -13.87
N SER A 199 -15.57 16.48 -13.69
CA SER A 199 -16.62 17.16 -14.46
C SER A 199 -16.80 18.65 -14.11
N SER A 200 -16.17 19.16 -13.05
CA SER A 200 -16.54 20.45 -12.43
C SER A 200 -15.40 21.40 -12.05
N SER A 201 -14.12 21.01 -12.05
CA SER A 201 -13.02 21.90 -11.63
C SER A 201 -11.75 21.85 -12.50
N ALA A 202 -11.66 22.73 -13.50
CA ALA A 202 -10.41 23.03 -14.19
C ALA A 202 -9.52 23.94 -13.31
N GLY A 203 -8.65 23.35 -12.47
CA GLY A 203 -7.62 24.12 -11.75
C GLY A 203 -7.15 23.60 -10.39
N GLU A 204 -7.66 22.48 -9.89
CA GLU A 204 -7.17 21.91 -8.63
C GLU A 204 -5.86 21.14 -8.79
N GLU A 205 -5.07 21.08 -7.71
CA GLU A 205 -3.85 20.28 -7.59
C GLU A 205 -4.20 18.79 -7.74
N ARG A 206 -3.67 18.11 -8.78
CA ARG A 206 -3.95 16.70 -9.06
C ARG A 206 -3.25 15.79 -8.04
N ASP A 207 -3.92 14.72 -7.65
CA ASP A 207 -3.33 13.62 -6.89
C ASP A 207 -3.12 12.36 -7.73
N LEU A 208 -2.64 11.29 -7.08
CA LEU A 208 -2.34 10.04 -7.76
C LEU A 208 -3.61 9.41 -8.37
N ILE A 209 -4.77 9.50 -7.73
CA ILE A 209 -6.00 8.93 -8.28
C ILE A 209 -6.37 9.66 -9.56
N ASP A 210 -6.31 11.00 -9.61
CA ASP A 210 -6.58 11.75 -10.85
C ASP A 210 -5.62 11.36 -11.98
N VAL A 211 -4.32 11.24 -11.65
CA VAL A 211 -3.30 10.85 -12.62
C VAL A 211 -3.61 9.45 -13.16
N LEU A 212 -3.94 8.49 -12.29
CA LEU A 212 -4.26 7.13 -12.71
C LEU A 212 -5.55 7.07 -13.51
N ILE A 213 -6.60 7.80 -13.14
CA ILE A 213 -7.84 7.92 -13.93
C ILE A 213 -7.48 8.37 -15.34
N LYS A 214 -6.76 9.49 -15.47
CA LYS A 214 -6.39 10.05 -16.76
C LYS A 214 -5.55 9.07 -17.60
N GLU A 215 -4.45 8.57 -17.06
CA GLU A 215 -3.52 7.71 -17.80
C GLU A 215 -4.16 6.38 -18.23
N LEU A 216 -5.10 5.85 -17.43
CA LEU A 216 -5.76 4.58 -17.73
C LEU A 216 -6.99 4.73 -18.62
N GLU A 217 -7.76 5.81 -18.48
CA GLU A 217 -8.95 6.08 -19.30
C GLU A 217 -8.59 6.63 -20.69
N ASP A 218 -7.45 7.33 -20.84
CA ASP A 218 -6.92 7.77 -22.15
C ASP A 218 -6.40 6.59 -23.02
N GLY A 219 -6.56 5.35 -22.57
CA GLY A 219 -6.40 4.14 -23.39
C GLY A 219 -5.01 3.50 -23.38
N HIS A 220 -4.14 3.86 -22.43
CA HIS A 220 -2.83 3.19 -22.30
C HIS A 220 -2.90 1.83 -21.60
N LEU A 221 -3.97 1.54 -20.83
CA LEU A 221 -4.17 0.28 -20.12
C LEU A 221 -5.63 -0.21 -20.24
N SER A 222 -5.79 -1.31 -20.99
CA SER A 222 -7.03 -1.97 -21.46
C SER A 222 -8.16 -2.23 -20.44
N GLU A 223 -9.40 -2.27 -20.99
CA GLU A 223 -10.71 -2.70 -20.46
C GLU A 223 -11.12 -2.13 -19.08
N ASN A 224 -12.07 -1.19 -19.08
CA ASN A 224 -12.60 -0.42 -17.93
C ASN A 224 -12.81 -1.20 -16.61
N HIS A 225 -13.07 -2.52 -16.65
CA HIS A 225 -13.21 -3.34 -15.43
C HIS A 225 -11.88 -3.66 -14.74
N GLN A 226 -10.77 -3.73 -15.48
CA GLN A 226 -9.43 -3.87 -14.90
C GLN A 226 -8.88 -2.52 -14.45
N THR A 227 -9.25 -1.44 -15.14
CA THR A 227 -8.84 -0.06 -14.83
C THR A 227 -9.20 0.32 -13.38
N ASP A 228 -10.44 0.13 -12.96
CA ASP A 228 -10.88 0.45 -11.59
C ASP A 228 -10.14 -0.36 -10.54
N ALA A 229 -9.90 -1.65 -10.80
CA ALA A 229 -9.15 -2.50 -9.90
C ALA A 229 -7.69 -2.02 -9.79
N ILE A 230 -7.05 -1.59 -10.88
CA ILE A 230 -5.69 -1.06 -10.88
C ILE A 230 -5.60 0.27 -10.13
N ILE A 231 -6.55 1.20 -10.37
CA ILE A 231 -6.59 2.49 -9.66
C ILE A 231 -6.73 2.25 -8.16
N LYS A 232 -7.72 1.46 -7.76
CA LYS A 232 -7.96 1.13 -6.35
C LYS A 232 -6.76 0.42 -5.74
N ALA A 233 -6.21 -0.59 -6.41
CA ALA A 233 -5.07 -1.34 -5.93
C ALA A 233 -3.78 -0.51 -5.79
N THR A 234 -3.65 0.59 -6.53
CA THR A 234 -2.50 1.50 -6.46
C THR A 234 -2.71 2.61 -5.42
N ALA A 235 -3.97 3.00 -5.20
CA ALA A 235 -4.35 4.04 -4.24
C ALA A 235 -4.48 3.54 -2.78
N THR A 236 -4.53 2.23 -2.57
CA THR A 236 -4.62 1.56 -1.24
C THR A 236 -3.35 0.83 -0.87
#